data_AF-A0A9Q0MVF1-F1
#
_entry.id   AF-A0A9Q0MVF1-F1
#
_cell.length_a   1.000
_cell.length_b   1.000
_cell.length_c   1.000
_cell.angle_alpha   90.00
_cell.angle_beta   90.00
_cell.angle_gamma   90.00
#
_symmetry.space_group_name_H-M   'P 1'
#
loop_
_entity.id
_entity.type
_entity.pdbx_description
1 polymer ?
#
loop_
_entity_poly.entity_id
_entity_poly.type
_entity_poly.pdbx_seq_one_letter_code
_entity_poly.pdbx_strand_id
1 'polypeptide(L)'
;MLKAMLQRILVKAKTIDCNNLKKILNRRDDMLKTEWSNDYGRYLAAASDIPDKTVILLENVLLYAPADDVKDRIAGNKLFCLVCCRPSEGVHRQCASCGWYICSTACEKMECHKNECEIFAQNKVQFPPPHGWPILNKTILVLRCLLTKIYDPRVWTEFLSKLEHHSDSRGTKSVCKKSDVMITENIQYFYSTSTCPFTEKEIRTMCGVINVNAFLAEKRHETTNEKTKCMFEKASLFAHSCSPNCSWNIVFNKDESQIDSPSMKIEVIAAAPIKKGDMLTIFYSTRYAMYGTLKRIVLMEEIAHFLCKCVRCRDKTELETFMSAVKCVDCKKDYLLPVQPTDIHSNWKCLNSVCGNTESVRKIVCKICEIEDYVEGIRDLNLNIDEEVKMLSTVAKKHSGIVLHKNHYVLQEIALKVVQLLVDGGILNDKQTTFANSSKLDILLQQCKYLLNIAYTLLPAMTGYISTLETYLRHAEKIKGTICH
;
A
#
# COMPACT_ATOMS: atom_id res chain seq x y z
N MET A 1 -10.27 36.96 38.85
CA MET A 1 -11.24 36.79 37.74
C MET A 1 -10.72 35.87 36.63
N LEU A 2 -9.51 36.10 36.09
CA LEU A 2 -8.89 35.26 35.04
C LEU A 2 -8.63 33.78 35.46
N LYS A 3 -8.18 33.54 36.70
CA LYS A 3 -7.97 32.18 37.24
C LYS A 3 -9.27 31.35 37.34
N ALA A 4 -10.39 31.98 37.72
CA ALA A 4 -11.69 31.31 37.80
C ALA A 4 -12.27 31.01 36.40
N MET A 5 -11.93 31.82 35.40
CA MET A 5 -12.33 31.62 34.00
C MET A 5 -11.52 30.49 33.35
N LEU A 6 -10.20 30.42 33.61
CA LEU A 6 -9.33 29.31 33.19
C LEU A 6 -9.72 27.97 33.81
N GLN A 7 -10.13 27.95 35.07
CA GLN A 7 -10.57 26.73 35.75
C GLN A 7 -11.92 26.22 35.20
N ARG A 8 -12.82 27.12 34.76
CA ARG A 8 -14.07 26.77 34.06
C ARG A 8 -13.83 26.24 32.64
N ILE A 9 -12.82 26.73 31.94
CA ILE A 9 -12.41 26.23 30.61
C ILE A 9 -11.74 24.85 30.74
N LEU A 10 -10.87 24.65 31.74
CA LEU A 10 -10.19 23.37 32.00
C LEU A 10 -11.15 22.27 32.51
N VAL A 11 -12.21 22.63 33.24
CA VAL A 11 -13.26 21.66 33.63
C VAL A 11 -14.15 21.30 32.43
N LYS A 12 -14.45 22.24 31.52
CA LYS A 12 -15.17 21.93 30.27
C LYS A 12 -14.35 21.12 29.26
N ALA A 13 -13.02 21.22 29.28
CA ALA A 13 -12.13 20.44 28.42
C ALA A 13 -11.87 19.00 28.91
N LYS A 14 -12.17 18.69 30.18
CA LYS A 14 -11.98 17.35 30.78
C LYS A 14 -13.18 16.40 30.68
N THR A 15 -14.29 16.86 30.10
CA THR A 15 -15.39 15.99 29.68
C THR A 15 -15.54 16.10 28.17
N ILE A 16 -14.59 15.51 27.44
CA ILE A 16 -14.96 14.93 26.16
C ILE A 16 -15.97 13.85 26.51
N ASP A 17 -17.25 14.15 26.27
CA ASP A 17 -18.35 13.25 26.55
C ASP A 17 -18.12 11.94 25.77
N CYS A 18 -17.62 10.92 26.47
CA CYS A 18 -17.41 9.58 25.93
C CYS A 18 -18.70 9.03 25.32
N ASN A 19 -19.89 9.49 25.73
CA ASN A 19 -21.15 9.09 25.11
C ASN A 19 -21.38 9.79 23.75
N ASN A 20 -20.91 11.02 23.56
CA ASN A 20 -20.92 11.67 22.24
C ASN A 20 -19.87 11.07 21.31
N LEU A 21 -18.67 10.72 21.80
CA LEU A 21 -17.67 10.03 20.98
C LEU A 21 -18.12 8.61 20.61
N LYS A 22 -18.71 7.85 21.56
CA LYS A 22 -19.35 6.57 21.25
C LYS A 22 -20.56 6.73 20.32
N LYS A 23 -21.39 7.76 20.47
CA LYS A 23 -22.48 8.06 19.50
C LYS A 23 -21.95 8.41 18.11
N ILE A 24 -20.85 9.15 18.00
CA ILE A 24 -20.23 9.49 16.71
C ILE A 24 -19.57 8.27 16.07
N LEU A 25 -18.90 7.42 16.86
CA LEU A 25 -18.32 6.16 16.38
C LEU A 25 -19.42 5.15 15.99
N ASN A 26 -20.46 4.99 16.81
CA ASN A 26 -21.60 4.13 16.52
C ASN A 26 -22.40 4.62 15.29
N ARG A 27 -22.56 5.94 15.11
CA ARG A 27 -23.21 6.52 13.90
C ARG A 27 -22.43 6.27 12.60
N ARG A 28 -21.12 6.02 12.66
CA ARG A 28 -20.31 5.73 11.47
C ARG A 28 -20.49 4.28 11.02
N ASP A 29 -20.66 3.36 11.97
CA ASP A 29 -20.98 1.97 11.68
C ASP A 29 -22.33 1.81 10.98
N ASP A 30 -23.29 2.70 11.27
CA ASP A 30 -24.60 2.75 10.60
C ASP A 30 -24.52 3.10 9.10
N MET A 31 -23.38 3.60 8.62
CA MET A 31 -23.15 3.92 7.20
C MET A 31 -22.71 2.69 6.38
N LEU A 32 -22.36 1.59 7.05
CA LEU A 32 -21.80 0.40 6.43
C LEU A 32 -22.74 -0.78 6.59
N LYS A 33 -22.83 -1.60 5.55
CA LYS A 33 -23.45 -2.93 5.63
C LYS A 33 -22.55 -3.94 4.94
N THR A 34 -22.50 -5.15 5.50
CA THR A 34 -21.81 -6.27 4.87
C THR A 34 -22.77 -6.95 3.91
N GLU A 35 -22.35 -7.12 2.67
CA GLU A 35 -23.07 -7.80 1.59
C GLU A 35 -22.23 -8.99 1.10
N TRP A 36 -22.82 -9.82 0.23
CA TRP A 36 -22.14 -10.96 -0.37
C TRP A 36 -22.46 -11.13 -1.85
N SER A 37 -21.47 -11.57 -2.64
CA SER A 37 -21.68 -12.00 -4.03
C SER A 37 -20.71 -13.13 -4.42
N ASN A 38 -21.02 -13.85 -5.50
CA ASN A 38 -20.15 -14.88 -6.04
C ASN A 38 -18.77 -14.34 -6.47
N ASP A 39 -18.72 -13.11 -6.99
CA ASP A 39 -17.50 -12.52 -7.56
C ASP A 39 -16.58 -11.91 -6.50
N TYR A 40 -17.16 -11.38 -5.41
CA TYR A 40 -16.42 -10.62 -4.39
C TYR A 40 -16.38 -11.29 -3.01
N GLY A 41 -17.10 -12.40 -2.82
CA GLY A 41 -17.33 -12.94 -1.49
C GLY A 41 -18.04 -11.89 -0.62
N ARG A 42 -17.58 -11.72 0.62
CA ARG A 42 -18.10 -10.68 1.54
C ARG A 42 -17.44 -9.35 1.26
N TYR A 43 -18.24 -8.28 1.20
CA TYR A 43 -17.74 -6.93 0.99
C TYR A 43 -18.59 -5.89 1.71
N LEU A 44 -18.04 -4.68 1.90
CA LEU A 44 -18.80 -3.55 2.44
C LEU A 44 -19.53 -2.78 1.33
N ALA A 45 -20.79 -2.44 1.61
CA ALA A 45 -21.60 -1.53 0.81
C ALA A 45 -22.13 -0.37 1.67
N ALA A 46 -22.46 0.74 1.03
CA ALA A 46 -23.04 1.89 1.70
C ALA A 46 -24.48 1.59 2.17
N ALA A 47 -24.77 1.81 3.45
CA ALA A 47 -26.11 1.64 4.02
C ALA A 47 -27.02 2.88 3.77
N SER A 48 -26.41 4.03 3.45
CA SER A 48 -27.04 5.29 3.08
C SER A 48 -26.22 6.00 2.01
N ASP A 49 -26.74 7.11 1.45
CA ASP A 49 -25.91 8.02 0.65
C ASP A 49 -24.79 8.59 1.54
N ILE A 50 -23.58 8.67 0.99
CA ILE A 50 -22.37 9.16 1.67
C ILE A 50 -21.81 10.34 0.87
N PRO A 51 -21.75 11.54 1.45
CA PRO A 51 -21.12 12.70 0.80
C PRO A 51 -19.62 12.50 0.59
N ASP A 52 -19.07 13.20 -0.40
CA ASP A 52 -17.62 13.30 -0.60
C ASP A 52 -16.89 13.77 0.67
N LYS A 53 -15.67 13.28 0.89
CA LYS A 53 -14.79 13.60 2.03
C LYS A 53 -15.33 13.22 3.40
N THR A 54 -16.35 12.36 3.45
CA THR A 54 -16.85 11.81 4.72
C THR A 54 -15.93 10.74 5.26
N VAL A 55 -15.58 10.79 6.55
CA VAL A 55 -14.89 9.69 7.25
C VAL A 55 -15.88 8.53 7.42
N ILE A 56 -15.69 7.49 6.61
CA ILE A 56 -16.54 6.30 6.53
C ILE A 56 -16.22 5.32 7.67
N LEU A 57 -14.93 5.09 7.93
CA LEU A 57 -14.46 4.14 8.93
C LEU A 57 -13.30 4.75 9.71
N LEU A 58 -13.33 4.59 11.03
CA LEU A 58 -12.18 4.83 11.90
C LEU A 58 -12.07 3.67 12.87
N GLU A 59 -11.06 2.82 12.66
CA GLU A 59 -10.96 1.52 13.33
C GLU A 59 -9.58 1.32 13.94
N ASN A 60 -9.53 0.84 15.19
CA ASN A 60 -8.27 0.50 15.85
C ASN A 60 -7.68 -0.77 15.23
N VAL A 61 -6.35 -0.85 15.20
CA VAL A 61 -5.67 -2.08 14.79
C VAL A 61 -6.07 -3.25 15.71
N LEU A 62 -6.37 -4.39 15.09
CA LEU A 62 -6.76 -5.60 15.82
C LEU A 62 -5.52 -6.43 16.19
N LEU A 63 -4.70 -6.76 15.19
CA LEU A 63 -3.45 -7.48 15.33
C LEU A 63 -2.41 -6.87 14.41
N TYR A 64 -1.14 -6.92 14.79
CA TYR A 64 -0.07 -6.36 13.98
C TYR A 64 1.27 -6.97 14.37
N ALA A 65 2.28 -6.77 13.53
CA ALA A 65 3.68 -7.06 13.81
C ALA A 65 4.56 -6.20 12.90
N PRO A 66 5.87 -6.10 13.16
CA PRO A 66 6.78 -5.53 12.17
C PRO A 66 6.61 -6.23 10.80
N ALA A 67 6.91 -5.53 9.71
CA ALA A 67 6.92 -6.14 8.38
C ALA A 67 8.30 -6.75 8.07
N ASP A 68 8.34 -7.78 7.23
CA ASP A 68 9.59 -8.22 6.62
C ASP A 68 9.83 -7.42 5.33
N ASP A 69 10.93 -6.64 5.24
CA ASP A 69 11.37 -6.06 3.97
C ASP A 69 12.43 -6.96 3.31
N VAL A 70 12.41 -7.06 1.98
CA VAL A 70 13.43 -7.76 1.19
C VAL A 70 14.79 -7.07 1.36
N LYS A 71 14.81 -5.74 1.47
CA LYS A 71 16.04 -4.97 1.69
C LYS A 71 16.65 -5.21 3.08
N ASP A 72 15.80 -5.42 4.09
CA ASP A 72 16.24 -5.69 5.46
C ASP A 72 16.84 -7.11 5.62
N ARG A 73 16.47 -8.05 4.73
CA ARG A 73 17.11 -9.39 4.66
C ARG A 73 18.54 -9.33 4.13
N ILE A 74 18.87 -8.30 3.34
CA ILE A 74 20.18 -8.14 2.69
C ILE A 74 21.11 -7.30 3.57
N ALA A 75 20.56 -6.41 4.41
CA ALA A 75 21.34 -5.40 5.14
C ALA A 75 21.84 -5.80 6.53
N GLY A 76 21.61 -7.03 7.01
CA GLY A 76 22.12 -7.56 8.28
C GLY A 76 21.80 -6.73 9.54
N ASN A 77 21.00 -7.26 10.47
CA ASN A 77 20.85 -6.79 11.86
C ASN A 77 19.92 -5.59 12.18
N LYS A 78 18.97 -5.19 11.33
CA LYS A 78 17.90 -4.28 11.81
C LYS A 78 16.79 -5.05 12.51
N LEU A 79 16.84 -5.08 13.84
CA LEU A 79 15.79 -5.64 14.70
C LEU A 79 14.67 -4.63 14.89
N PHE A 80 13.43 -5.11 14.94
CA PHE A 80 12.25 -4.28 15.19
C PHE A 80 11.58 -4.72 16.48
N CYS A 81 11.20 -3.76 17.33
CA CYS A 81 10.51 -4.05 18.58
C CYS A 81 9.18 -4.76 18.25
N LEU A 82 8.91 -5.92 18.86
CA LEU A 82 7.68 -6.68 18.57
C LEU A 82 6.39 -5.94 18.92
N VAL A 83 6.48 -4.86 19.70
CA VAL A 83 5.36 -4.14 20.27
C VAL A 83 5.12 -2.79 19.62
N CYS A 84 6.13 -1.92 19.52
CA CYS A 84 5.95 -0.63 18.84
C CYS A 84 6.43 -0.62 17.39
N CYS A 85 7.00 -1.74 16.91
CA CYS A 85 7.53 -1.92 15.55
C CYS A 85 8.62 -0.93 15.16
N ARG A 86 9.20 -0.21 16.13
CA ARG A 86 10.33 0.69 15.92
C ARG A 86 11.62 -0.09 15.69
N PRO A 87 12.47 0.33 14.74
CA PRO A 87 13.78 -0.28 14.52
C PRO A 87 14.68 -0.02 15.72
N SER A 88 15.67 -0.90 15.89
CA SER A 88 16.66 -0.76 16.95
C SER A 88 17.68 0.32 16.62
N GLU A 89 17.93 1.21 17.59
CA GLU A 89 18.95 2.28 17.52
C GLU A 89 20.31 1.81 18.10
N GLY A 90 20.66 0.54 17.89
CA GLY A 90 21.94 -0.04 18.35
C GLY A 90 21.98 -0.61 19.78
N VAL A 91 21.06 -0.23 20.68
CA VAL A 91 20.92 -0.88 22.00
C VAL A 91 19.81 -1.93 21.97
N HIS A 92 20.20 -3.20 22.07
CA HIS A 92 19.26 -4.32 22.06
C HIS A 92 18.81 -4.67 23.48
N ARG A 93 17.73 -4.05 23.93
CA ARG A 93 17.00 -4.54 25.10
C ARG A 93 16.20 -5.79 24.72
N GLN A 94 16.28 -6.80 25.58
CA GLN A 94 15.48 -8.01 25.48
C GLN A 94 14.39 -8.01 26.55
N CYS A 95 13.26 -8.65 26.25
CA CYS A 95 12.23 -8.97 27.23
C CYS A 95 12.85 -9.84 28.34
N ALA A 96 12.64 -9.49 29.61
CA ALA A 96 13.22 -10.23 30.73
C ALA A 96 12.63 -11.64 30.88
N SER A 97 11.45 -11.88 30.32
CA SER A 97 10.79 -13.18 30.37
C SER A 97 11.21 -14.10 29.20
N CYS A 98 11.10 -13.63 27.96
CA CYS A 98 11.31 -14.49 26.78
C CYS A 98 12.62 -14.25 26.02
N GLY A 99 13.35 -13.17 26.30
CA GLY A 99 14.62 -12.85 25.62
C GLY A 99 14.48 -12.20 24.23
N TRP A 100 13.26 -11.96 23.72
CA TRP A 100 13.05 -11.32 22.41
C TRP A 100 13.21 -9.80 22.46
N TYR A 101 13.55 -9.20 21.33
CA TYR A 101 13.84 -7.77 21.25
C TYR A 101 12.60 -6.88 21.54
N ILE A 102 12.74 -6.02 22.54
CA ILE A 102 11.73 -5.04 22.99
C ILE A 102 12.47 -3.75 23.37
N CYS A 103 12.05 -2.60 22.85
CA CYS A 103 12.80 -1.35 23.03
C CYS A 103 12.68 -0.68 24.42
N SER A 104 11.68 -1.04 25.24
CA SER A 104 11.46 -0.38 26.54
C SER A 104 10.70 -1.26 27.55
N THR A 105 10.78 -0.90 28.84
CA THR A 105 9.95 -1.48 29.93
C THR A 105 8.46 -1.33 29.65
N ALA A 106 8.06 -0.21 29.03
CA ALA A 106 6.67 0.04 28.67
C ALA A 106 6.21 -0.98 27.62
N CYS A 107 6.99 -1.17 26.55
CA CYS A 107 6.67 -2.19 25.53
C CYS A 107 6.67 -3.61 26.11
N GLU A 108 7.53 -3.92 27.06
CA GLU A 108 7.58 -5.24 27.70
C GLU A 108 6.29 -5.61 28.45
N LYS A 109 5.58 -4.61 28.97
CA LYS A 109 4.33 -4.79 29.72
C LYS A 109 3.07 -4.82 28.85
N MET A 110 3.23 -4.75 27.53
CA MET A 110 2.10 -4.64 26.60
C MET A 110 1.39 -5.96 26.37
N GLU A 111 0.05 -5.92 26.42
CA GLU A 111 -0.80 -7.11 26.27
C GLU A 111 -0.60 -7.80 24.91
N CYS A 112 -0.31 -7.03 23.85
CA CYS A 112 -0.10 -7.57 22.50
C CYS A 112 1.12 -8.50 22.39
N HIS A 113 2.03 -8.48 23.36
CA HIS A 113 3.20 -9.38 23.41
C HIS A 113 3.02 -10.58 24.34
N LYS A 114 2.07 -10.49 25.28
CA LYS A 114 1.94 -11.42 26.40
C LYS A 114 1.80 -12.87 25.96
N ASN A 115 0.92 -13.15 25.01
CA ASN A 115 0.57 -14.52 24.62
C ASN A 115 1.76 -15.23 23.93
N GLU A 116 2.46 -14.58 22.98
CA GLU A 116 3.65 -15.20 22.41
C GLU A 116 4.86 -15.18 23.35
N CYS A 117 4.97 -14.19 24.25
CA CYS A 117 6.02 -14.13 25.26
C CYS A 117 5.99 -15.36 26.18
N GLU A 118 4.81 -15.76 26.64
CA GLU A 118 4.63 -16.94 27.46
C GLU A 118 5.12 -18.21 26.76
N ILE A 119 4.75 -18.39 25.49
CA ILE A 119 5.18 -19.54 24.68
C ILE A 119 6.70 -19.56 24.52
N PHE A 120 7.29 -18.41 24.19
CA PHE A 120 8.74 -18.29 23.99
C PHE A 120 9.52 -18.57 25.27
N ALA A 121 9.07 -18.05 26.41
CA ALA A 121 9.68 -18.29 27.70
C ALA A 121 9.58 -19.76 28.13
N GLN A 122 8.38 -20.35 28.05
CA GLN A 122 8.14 -21.75 28.43
C GLN A 122 8.96 -22.72 27.57
N ASN A 123 9.02 -22.47 26.26
CA ASN A 123 9.73 -23.34 25.32
C ASN A 123 11.21 -22.98 25.11
N LYS A 124 11.75 -22.02 25.89
CA LYS A 124 13.15 -21.56 25.81
C LYS A 124 13.60 -21.21 24.39
N VAL A 125 12.68 -20.57 23.65
CA VAL A 125 12.88 -20.18 22.25
C VAL A 125 14.03 -19.18 22.16
N GLN A 126 15.09 -19.53 21.45
CA GLN A 126 16.28 -18.67 21.34
C GLN A 126 16.02 -17.49 20.41
N PHE A 127 16.61 -16.34 20.74
CA PHE A 127 16.62 -15.16 19.91
C PHE A 127 18.07 -14.66 19.68
N PRO A 128 18.52 -14.48 18.42
CA PRO A 128 17.83 -14.87 17.19
C PRO A 128 17.67 -16.41 17.08
N PRO A 129 16.68 -16.92 16.34
CA PRO A 129 16.52 -18.36 16.14
C PRO A 129 17.74 -18.97 15.40
N PRO A 130 18.17 -20.19 15.76
CA PRO A 130 19.49 -20.75 15.37
C PRO A 130 19.61 -21.15 13.89
N HIS A 131 18.50 -21.45 13.22
CA HIS A 131 18.42 -21.91 11.82
C HIS A 131 18.28 -20.77 10.78
N GLY A 132 18.52 -19.51 11.19
CA GLY A 132 18.72 -18.39 10.25
C GLY A 132 17.50 -18.02 9.39
N TRP A 133 16.31 -17.93 9.97
CA TRP A 133 15.08 -17.78 9.19
C TRP A 133 14.85 -16.40 8.57
N PRO A 134 14.69 -16.32 7.24
CA PRO A 134 13.99 -15.18 6.66
C PRO A 134 12.49 -15.25 7.05
N ILE A 135 11.80 -14.11 7.20
CA ILE A 135 10.34 -14.02 7.46
C ILE A 135 9.93 -14.16 8.96
N LEU A 136 10.79 -13.77 9.90
CA LEU A 136 10.48 -13.85 11.32
C LEU A 136 9.29 -12.96 11.72
N ASN A 137 9.20 -11.74 11.16
CA ASN A 137 8.19 -10.78 11.61
C ASN A 137 6.78 -11.18 11.17
N LYS A 138 6.61 -11.65 9.93
CA LYS A 138 5.34 -12.22 9.47
C LYS A 138 5.00 -13.50 10.24
N THR A 139 5.98 -14.29 10.67
CA THR A 139 5.70 -15.45 11.55
C THR A 139 5.08 -15.00 12.87
N ILE A 140 5.58 -13.92 13.49
CA ILE A 140 4.97 -13.36 14.71
C ILE A 140 3.52 -12.96 14.45
N LEU A 141 3.22 -12.32 13.33
CA LEU A 141 1.83 -11.97 13.00
C LEU A 141 0.94 -13.22 12.81
N VAL A 142 1.45 -14.25 12.12
CA VAL A 142 0.73 -15.53 11.95
C VAL A 142 0.46 -16.19 13.30
N LEU A 143 1.47 -16.25 14.17
CA LEU A 143 1.33 -16.78 15.53
C LEU A 143 0.27 -15.99 16.31
N ARG A 144 0.35 -14.64 16.33
CA ARG A 144 -0.65 -13.78 16.99
C ARG A 144 -2.07 -14.04 16.48
N CYS A 145 -2.25 -14.23 15.17
CA CYS A 145 -3.55 -14.61 14.60
C CYS A 145 -4.03 -15.98 15.12
N LEU A 146 -3.17 -17.00 15.10
CA LEU A 146 -3.50 -18.34 15.59
C LEU A 146 -3.82 -18.35 17.09
N LEU A 147 -3.10 -17.56 17.89
CA LEU A 147 -3.30 -17.48 19.34
C LEU A 147 -4.67 -16.90 19.72
N THR A 148 -5.32 -16.13 18.85
CA THR A 148 -6.72 -15.73 19.09
C THR A 148 -7.65 -16.95 19.21
N LYS A 149 -7.37 -18.07 18.54
CA LYS A 149 -8.15 -19.31 18.70
C LYS A 149 -8.21 -19.79 20.16
N ILE A 150 -7.17 -19.48 20.95
CA ILE A 150 -7.01 -19.92 22.34
C ILE A 150 -7.42 -18.80 23.30
N TYR A 151 -6.91 -17.58 23.08
CA TYR A 151 -6.99 -16.47 24.03
C TYR A 151 -8.06 -15.43 23.71
N ASP A 152 -8.56 -15.38 22.47
CA ASP A 152 -9.70 -14.55 22.07
C ASP A 152 -10.59 -15.27 21.04
N PRO A 153 -11.31 -16.34 21.45
CA PRO A 153 -12.08 -17.17 20.53
C PRO A 153 -13.17 -16.42 19.78
N ARG A 154 -13.60 -15.26 20.29
CA ARG A 154 -14.55 -14.38 19.63
C ARG A 154 -13.93 -13.81 18.35
N VAL A 155 -12.75 -13.18 18.44
CA VAL A 155 -12.04 -12.66 17.26
C VAL A 155 -11.75 -13.76 16.25
N TRP A 156 -11.36 -14.94 16.70
CA TRP A 156 -11.14 -16.09 15.82
C TRP A 156 -12.41 -16.49 15.07
N THR A 157 -13.50 -16.75 15.80
CA THR A 157 -14.73 -17.35 15.26
C THR A 157 -15.56 -16.33 14.48
N GLU A 158 -15.63 -15.09 14.94
CA GLU A 158 -16.46 -14.06 14.30
C GLU A 158 -15.79 -13.46 13.07
N PHE A 159 -14.44 -13.39 13.06
CA PHE A 159 -13.67 -12.65 12.07
C PHE A 159 -12.58 -13.47 11.36
N LEU A 160 -11.48 -13.81 12.02
CA LEU A 160 -10.26 -14.32 11.35
C LEU A 160 -10.49 -15.61 10.56
N SER A 161 -11.25 -16.54 11.13
CA SER A 161 -11.57 -17.82 10.48
C SER A 161 -12.45 -17.69 9.23
N LYS A 162 -13.07 -16.53 9.01
CA LYS A 162 -13.95 -16.27 7.86
C LYS A 162 -13.24 -15.51 6.73
N LEU A 163 -12.08 -14.90 7.00
CA LEU A 163 -11.36 -14.10 6.00
C LEU A 163 -10.88 -14.96 4.83
N GLU A 164 -10.90 -14.36 3.64
CA GLU A 164 -10.38 -15.00 2.43
C GLU A 164 -8.87 -15.21 2.56
N HIS A 165 -8.38 -16.37 2.12
CA HIS A 165 -7.00 -16.79 2.28
C HIS A 165 -6.39 -17.39 1.00
N HIS A 166 -7.20 -17.64 -0.03
CA HIS A 166 -6.80 -18.13 -1.35
C HIS A 166 -5.83 -19.32 -1.29
N SER A 167 -6.03 -20.26 -0.34
CA SER A 167 -5.10 -21.37 -0.10
C SER A 167 -4.89 -22.23 -1.35
N ASP A 168 -5.93 -22.44 -2.17
CA ASP A 168 -5.82 -23.25 -3.38
C ASP A 168 -4.92 -22.58 -4.43
N SER A 169 -5.16 -21.30 -4.73
CA SER A 169 -4.32 -20.52 -5.65
C SER A 169 -2.88 -20.41 -5.13
N ARG A 170 -2.71 -20.06 -3.85
CA ARG A 170 -1.39 -20.00 -3.19
C ARG A 170 -0.66 -21.35 -3.23
N GLY A 171 -1.40 -22.44 -3.10
CA GLY A 171 -0.93 -23.82 -3.19
C GLY A 171 -0.40 -24.21 -4.57
N THR A 172 -0.53 -23.38 -5.60
CA THR A 172 0.11 -23.60 -6.91
C THR A 172 1.38 -22.76 -7.11
N LYS A 173 1.56 -21.67 -6.34
CA LYS A 173 2.66 -20.71 -6.50
C LYS A 173 3.87 -21.07 -5.64
N SER A 174 5.02 -21.28 -6.28
CA SER A 174 6.27 -21.70 -5.62
C SER A 174 6.74 -20.72 -4.54
N VAL A 175 6.58 -19.42 -4.77
CA VAL A 175 6.94 -18.35 -3.81
C VAL A 175 6.09 -18.45 -2.54
N CYS A 176 4.78 -18.68 -2.68
CA CYS A 176 3.88 -18.86 -1.53
C CYS A 176 4.24 -20.11 -0.73
N LYS A 177 4.46 -21.25 -1.41
CA LYS A 177 4.87 -22.51 -0.78
C LYS A 177 6.13 -22.37 0.06
N LYS A 178 7.17 -21.74 -0.50
CA LYS A 178 8.44 -21.52 0.22
C LYS A 178 8.22 -20.69 1.49
N SER A 179 7.46 -19.59 1.39
CA SER A 179 7.13 -18.78 2.57
C SER A 179 6.31 -19.54 3.60
N ASP A 180 5.37 -20.37 3.17
CA ASP A 180 4.49 -21.15 4.06
C ASP A 180 5.25 -22.23 4.83
N VAL A 181 6.17 -22.93 4.15
CA VAL A 181 7.04 -23.92 4.79
C VAL A 181 7.91 -23.26 5.85
N MET A 182 8.58 -22.15 5.52
CA MET A 182 9.39 -21.40 6.48
C MET A 182 8.56 -21.00 7.70
N ILE A 183 7.39 -20.38 7.52
CA ILE A 183 6.54 -19.98 8.65
C ILE A 183 6.08 -21.19 9.49
N THR A 184 5.81 -22.33 8.85
CA THR A 184 5.41 -23.56 9.54
C THR A 184 6.54 -24.11 10.41
N GLU A 185 7.75 -24.21 9.85
CA GLU A 185 8.96 -24.57 10.62
C GLU A 185 9.17 -23.59 11.77
N ASN A 186 8.89 -22.30 11.53
CA ASN A 186 8.97 -21.27 12.56
C ASN A 186 8.10 -21.51 13.77
N ILE A 187 6.83 -21.76 13.51
CA ILE A 187 5.87 -22.03 14.58
C ILE A 187 6.19 -23.35 15.27
N GLN A 188 6.60 -24.39 14.54
CA GLN A 188 6.97 -25.67 15.14
C GLN A 188 8.13 -25.55 16.13
N TYR A 189 9.17 -24.77 15.80
CA TYR A 189 10.27 -24.50 16.73
C TYR A 189 9.84 -23.72 17.97
N PHE A 190 8.94 -22.75 17.81
CA PHE A 190 8.42 -21.99 18.96
C PHE A 190 7.74 -22.89 19.99
N TYR A 191 7.25 -24.05 19.55
CA TYR A 191 6.68 -25.11 20.39
C TYR A 191 7.61 -26.30 20.59
N SER A 192 8.91 -26.25 20.25
CA SER A 192 9.79 -27.44 20.19
C SER A 192 9.87 -28.30 21.46
N THR A 193 9.54 -27.76 22.64
CA THR A 193 9.50 -28.52 23.91
C THR A 193 8.10 -28.94 24.35
N SER A 194 7.07 -28.64 23.55
CA SER A 194 5.66 -28.94 23.81
C SER A 194 4.95 -29.37 22.52
N THR A 195 3.67 -29.77 22.60
CA THR A 195 2.90 -30.08 21.40
C THR A 195 2.36 -28.78 20.80
N CYS A 196 2.71 -28.48 19.55
CA CYS A 196 2.11 -27.37 18.82
C CYS A 196 0.60 -27.62 18.65
N PRO A 197 -0.28 -26.73 19.14
CA PRO A 197 -1.73 -26.93 19.06
C PRO A 197 -2.31 -26.61 17.67
N PHE A 198 -1.48 -26.13 16.74
CA PHE A 198 -1.90 -25.69 15.41
C PHE A 198 -1.43 -26.66 14.33
N THR A 199 -2.36 -27.06 13.47
CA THR A 199 -2.05 -27.88 12.31
C THR A 199 -1.33 -27.07 11.23
N GLU A 200 -0.55 -27.74 10.37
CA GLU A 200 0.07 -27.11 9.21
C GLU A 200 -0.97 -26.43 8.29
N LYS A 201 -2.16 -27.03 8.15
CA LYS A 201 -3.26 -26.45 7.37
C LYS A 201 -3.71 -25.10 7.95
N GLU A 202 -3.84 -25.00 9.27
CA GLU A 202 -4.22 -23.74 9.95
C GLU A 202 -3.14 -22.67 9.77
N ILE A 203 -1.87 -23.04 9.95
CA ILE A 203 -0.73 -22.12 9.74
C ILE A 203 -0.75 -21.57 8.32
N ARG A 204 -0.83 -22.45 7.30
CA ARG A 204 -0.89 -22.06 5.89
C ARG A 204 -2.10 -21.18 5.56
N THR A 205 -3.24 -21.46 6.18
CA THR A 205 -4.47 -20.67 6.03
C THR A 205 -4.25 -19.25 6.57
N MET A 206 -3.67 -19.11 7.77
CA MET A 206 -3.38 -17.79 8.35
C MET A 206 -2.31 -17.00 7.57
N CYS A 207 -1.32 -17.68 6.97
CA CYS A 207 -0.42 -17.03 6.01
C CYS A 207 -1.17 -16.39 4.84
N GLY A 208 -2.23 -17.06 4.36
CA GLY A 208 -3.08 -16.57 3.29
C GLY A 208 -3.94 -15.40 3.72
N VAL A 209 -4.58 -15.52 4.89
CA VAL A 209 -5.36 -14.43 5.51
C VAL A 209 -4.51 -13.15 5.60
N ILE A 210 -3.29 -13.25 6.12
CA ILE A 210 -2.40 -12.07 6.25
C ILE A 210 -1.98 -11.53 4.88
N ASN A 211 -1.67 -12.40 3.91
CA ASN A 211 -1.27 -11.95 2.57
C ASN A 211 -2.36 -11.12 1.88
N VAL A 212 -3.62 -11.53 2.02
CA VAL A 212 -4.75 -10.94 1.30
C VAL A 212 -5.34 -9.74 2.06
N ASN A 213 -5.36 -9.78 3.40
CA ASN A 213 -6.18 -8.86 4.20
C ASN A 213 -5.35 -7.88 5.06
N ALA A 214 -4.02 -8.04 5.17
CA ALA A 214 -3.20 -7.17 6.00
C ALA A 214 -2.78 -5.88 5.28
N PHE A 215 -2.97 -4.77 5.95
CA PHE A 215 -2.54 -3.45 5.52
C PHE A 215 -1.09 -3.20 5.92
N LEU A 216 -0.36 -2.41 5.11
CA LEU A 216 0.99 -1.97 5.44
C LEU A 216 0.95 -0.53 5.95
N ALA A 217 1.32 -0.31 7.20
CA ALA A 217 1.58 1.01 7.74
C ALA A 217 3.06 1.34 7.60
N GLU A 218 3.38 2.51 7.04
CA GLU A 218 4.75 2.99 6.89
C GLU A 218 4.91 4.32 7.63
N LYS A 219 5.87 4.39 8.56
CA LYS A 219 6.28 5.63 9.22
C LYS A 219 7.72 5.94 8.83
N ARG A 220 7.93 7.09 8.21
CA ARG A 220 9.27 7.54 7.79
C ARG A 220 10.02 8.09 8.99
N HIS A 221 11.23 7.59 9.22
CA HIS A 221 12.23 8.22 10.10
C HIS A 221 13.46 8.61 9.28
N GLU A 222 14.30 9.47 9.86
CA GLU A 222 15.47 10.05 9.20
C GLU A 222 16.42 8.99 8.62
N THR A 223 16.58 7.85 9.31
CA THR A 223 17.55 6.81 8.95
C THR A 223 16.92 5.49 8.48
N THR A 224 15.66 5.21 8.86
CA THR A 224 14.97 3.95 8.58
C THR A 224 13.46 4.10 8.52
N ASN A 225 12.80 3.40 7.60
CA ASN A 225 11.34 3.38 7.57
C ASN A 225 10.83 2.27 8.50
N GLU A 226 9.94 2.64 9.42
CA GLU A 226 9.15 1.69 10.20
C GLU A 226 8.05 1.12 9.32
N LYS A 227 8.04 -0.20 9.16
CA LYS A 227 7.01 -0.92 8.43
C LYS A 227 6.28 -1.87 9.35
N THR A 228 4.97 -1.74 9.41
CA THR A 228 4.11 -2.57 10.27
C THR A 228 3.02 -3.21 9.43
N LYS A 229 2.84 -4.51 9.56
CA LYS A 229 1.70 -5.23 8.99
C LYS A 229 0.56 -5.23 9.99
N CYS A 230 -0.62 -4.76 9.58
CA CYS A 230 -1.77 -4.52 10.43
C CYS A 230 -3.00 -5.24 9.91
N MET A 231 -3.74 -5.89 10.81
CA MET A 231 -5.05 -6.49 10.58
C MET A 231 -6.12 -5.59 11.20
N PHE A 232 -7.23 -5.42 10.48
CA PHE A 232 -8.38 -4.61 10.89
C PHE A 232 -9.64 -5.40 10.54
N GLU A 233 -10.69 -5.34 11.36
CA GLU A 233 -11.88 -6.16 11.18
C GLU A 233 -12.70 -5.69 9.97
N LYS A 234 -13.16 -4.45 10.00
CA LYS A 234 -14.02 -3.90 8.95
C LYS A 234 -13.23 -3.47 7.74
N ALA A 235 -12.03 -2.90 7.93
CA ALA A 235 -11.25 -2.45 6.79
C ALA A 235 -10.84 -3.60 5.85
N SER A 236 -10.66 -4.83 6.37
CA SER A 236 -10.39 -6.01 5.53
C SER A 236 -11.57 -6.45 4.66
N LEU A 237 -12.76 -5.86 4.80
CA LEU A 237 -13.94 -6.16 3.98
C LEU A 237 -14.16 -5.14 2.83
N PHE A 238 -13.30 -4.13 2.69
CA PHE A 238 -13.37 -3.26 1.50
C PHE A 238 -12.90 -4.02 0.27
N ALA A 239 -13.69 -3.99 -0.79
CA ALA A 239 -13.33 -4.63 -2.05
C ALA A 239 -12.27 -3.81 -2.82
N HIS A 240 -11.58 -4.45 -3.76
CA HIS A 240 -10.66 -3.76 -4.64
C HIS A 240 -11.36 -3.08 -5.82
N SER A 241 -10.92 -1.87 -6.16
CA SER A 241 -11.11 -1.26 -7.49
C SER A 241 -9.84 -0.55 -7.96
N CYS A 242 -9.53 -0.63 -9.26
CA CYS A 242 -8.46 0.18 -9.87
C CYS A 242 -8.84 1.66 -10.06
N SER A 243 -10.09 2.01 -9.78
CA SER A 243 -10.62 3.38 -9.65
C SER A 243 -11.56 3.38 -8.43
N PRO A 244 -10.99 3.46 -7.21
CA PRO A 244 -11.75 3.28 -5.99
C PRO A 244 -12.54 4.53 -5.60
N ASN A 245 -13.64 4.34 -4.89
CA ASN A 245 -14.46 5.42 -4.32
C ASN A 245 -14.09 5.78 -2.87
N CYS A 246 -13.17 5.03 -2.25
CA CYS A 246 -12.66 5.31 -0.91
C CYS A 246 -11.13 5.45 -0.92
N SER A 247 -10.62 6.36 -0.09
CA SER A 247 -9.22 6.51 0.27
C SER A 247 -8.99 5.98 1.67
N TRP A 248 -7.80 5.46 1.97
CA TRP A 248 -7.48 5.03 3.33
C TRP A 248 -6.05 5.44 3.73
N ASN A 249 -5.86 5.65 5.03
CA ASN A 249 -4.56 5.88 5.63
C ASN A 249 -4.50 5.25 7.03
N ILE A 250 -3.32 4.87 7.48
CA ILE A 250 -3.10 4.45 8.87
C ILE A 250 -2.47 5.62 9.63
N VAL A 251 -3.18 6.10 10.64
CA VAL A 251 -2.72 7.17 11.53
C VAL A 251 -2.14 6.58 12.80
N PHE A 252 -1.05 7.16 13.26
CA PHE A 252 -0.39 6.82 14.53
C PHE A 252 -0.71 7.94 15.54
N ASN A 253 -1.22 7.62 16.75
CA ASN A 253 -1.43 8.68 17.74
C ASN A 253 -0.08 9.25 18.17
N LYS A 254 -0.02 10.58 18.25
CA LYS A 254 1.16 11.36 18.68
C LYS A 254 1.38 11.35 20.20
N ASP A 255 0.42 10.84 20.97
CA ASP A 255 0.49 10.85 22.42
C ASP A 255 1.18 9.58 22.92
N GLU A 256 2.52 9.65 23.01
CA GLU A 256 3.38 8.58 23.52
C GLU A 256 3.19 8.28 25.01
N SER A 257 2.37 9.08 25.72
CA SER A 257 2.05 8.89 27.14
C SER A 257 0.97 7.85 27.41
N GLN A 258 0.21 7.43 26.38
CA GLN A 258 -0.80 6.38 26.47
C GLN A 258 -0.13 5.01 26.28
N ILE A 259 0.38 4.48 27.40
CA ILE A 259 1.19 3.27 27.46
C ILE A 259 0.43 2.01 27.00
N ASP A 260 -0.91 2.00 26.95
CA ASP A 260 -1.71 0.76 26.88
C ASP A 260 -2.10 0.27 25.46
N SER A 261 -1.67 0.90 24.37
CA SER A 261 -1.87 0.34 23.01
C SER A 261 -0.88 0.89 21.99
N PRO A 262 -0.41 0.10 21.01
CA PRO A 262 0.03 0.67 19.72
C PRO A 262 -1.10 1.56 19.19
N SER A 263 -0.76 2.81 18.91
CA SER A 263 -1.75 3.84 18.65
C SER A 263 -2.17 3.92 17.18
N MET A 264 -2.32 2.78 16.51
CA MET A 264 -2.63 2.74 15.08
C MET A 264 -4.13 2.63 14.84
N LYS A 265 -4.66 3.54 14.01
CA LYS A 265 -6.02 3.47 13.49
C LYS A 265 -5.99 3.54 11.98
N ILE A 266 -6.83 2.74 11.32
CA ILE A 266 -7.14 2.95 9.92
C ILE A 266 -8.28 3.95 9.81
N GLU A 267 -8.08 4.96 8.98
CA GLU A 267 -9.08 5.94 8.59
C GLU A 267 -9.42 5.72 7.12
N VAL A 268 -10.70 5.53 6.81
CA VAL A 268 -11.20 5.41 5.43
C VAL A 268 -12.15 6.57 5.15
N ILE A 269 -11.93 7.27 4.05
CA ILE A 269 -12.63 8.50 3.66
C ILE A 269 -13.25 8.31 2.27
N ALA A 270 -14.48 8.77 2.09
CA ALA A 270 -15.13 8.86 0.78
C ALA A 270 -14.33 9.80 -0.13
N ALA A 271 -13.97 9.34 -1.33
CA ALA A 271 -13.25 10.14 -2.32
C ALA A 271 -14.14 10.73 -3.43
N ALA A 272 -15.42 10.38 -3.38
CA ALA A 272 -16.49 10.89 -4.23
C ALA A 272 -17.82 10.70 -3.48
N PRO A 273 -18.92 11.32 -3.93
CA PRO A 273 -20.25 10.96 -3.45
C PRO A 273 -20.55 9.48 -3.75
N ILE A 274 -21.04 8.73 -2.76
CA ILE A 274 -21.37 7.29 -2.87
C ILE A 274 -22.86 7.12 -2.59
N LYS A 275 -23.57 6.34 -3.40
CA LYS A 275 -25.01 6.09 -3.22
C LYS A 275 -25.28 4.91 -2.31
N LYS A 276 -26.43 4.93 -1.63
CA LYS A 276 -26.90 3.78 -0.86
C LYS A 276 -26.91 2.54 -1.74
N GLY A 277 -26.28 1.47 -1.26
CA GLY A 277 -26.15 0.19 -1.95
C GLY A 277 -24.89 0.04 -2.79
N ASP A 278 -24.15 1.13 -3.07
CA ASP A 278 -22.88 1.04 -3.79
C ASP A 278 -21.84 0.28 -2.96
N MET A 279 -21.03 -0.52 -3.65
CA MET A 279 -19.87 -1.19 -3.06
C MET A 279 -18.81 -0.16 -2.66
N LEU A 280 -18.27 -0.32 -1.45
CA LEU A 280 -17.16 0.48 -0.96
C LEU A 280 -15.85 -0.17 -1.38
N THR A 281 -15.01 0.59 -2.09
CA THR A 281 -13.81 0.06 -2.74
C THR A 281 -12.57 0.87 -2.40
N ILE A 282 -11.46 0.17 -2.22
CA ILE A 282 -10.12 0.74 -2.01
C ILE A 282 -9.13 0.22 -3.05
N PHE A 283 -7.97 0.86 -3.13
CA PHE A 283 -6.83 0.32 -3.89
C PHE A 283 -5.98 -0.57 -2.98
N TYR A 284 -5.77 -1.84 -3.34
CA TYR A 284 -5.01 -2.80 -2.52
C TYR A 284 -3.49 -2.55 -2.58
N SER A 285 -2.97 -2.14 -3.74
CA SER A 285 -1.54 -1.82 -3.93
C SER A 285 -1.36 -0.50 -4.68
N THR A 286 -1.27 0.61 -3.94
CA THR A 286 -1.10 1.95 -4.50
C THR A 286 0.11 2.07 -5.44
N ARG A 287 1.12 1.21 -5.28
CA ARG A 287 2.31 1.12 -6.16
C ARG A 287 1.95 0.89 -7.63
N TYR A 288 0.87 0.16 -7.91
CA TYR A 288 0.50 -0.23 -9.28
C TYR A 288 -0.61 0.64 -9.88
N ALA A 289 -1.04 1.68 -9.15
CA ALA A 289 -2.16 2.52 -9.51
C ALA A 289 -2.01 3.19 -10.90
N MET A 290 -0.77 3.56 -11.25
CA MET A 290 -0.44 4.22 -12.50
C MET A 290 -0.03 3.26 -13.62
N TYR A 291 -0.05 1.94 -13.43
CA TYR A 291 0.25 0.99 -14.51
C TYR A 291 -0.91 0.86 -15.50
N GLY A 292 -0.66 0.30 -16.68
CA GLY A 292 -1.69 -0.08 -17.65
C GLY A 292 -2.51 -1.30 -17.22
N THR A 293 -3.70 -1.50 -17.80
CA THR A 293 -4.67 -2.53 -17.37
C THR A 293 -4.07 -3.93 -17.31
N LEU A 294 -3.38 -4.38 -18.36
CA LEU A 294 -2.79 -5.72 -18.40
C LEU A 294 -1.81 -5.93 -17.24
N LYS A 295 -0.86 -5.00 -17.05
CA LYS A 295 0.15 -5.06 -15.99
C LYS A 295 -0.50 -5.04 -14.59
N ARG A 296 -1.53 -4.22 -14.38
CA ARG A 296 -2.29 -4.21 -13.10
C ARG A 296 -3.00 -5.53 -12.82
N ILE A 297 -3.68 -6.11 -13.82
CA ILE A 297 -4.41 -7.37 -13.66
C ILE A 297 -3.46 -8.51 -13.30
N VAL A 298 -2.33 -8.63 -14.00
CA VAL A 298 -1.31 -9.66 -13.73
C VAL A 298 -0.75 -9.49 -12.31
N LEU A 299 -0.38 -8.27 -11.92
CA LEU A 299 0.15 -8.01 -10.58
C LEU A 299 -0.90 -8.23 -9.48
N MET A 300 -2.18 -7.92 -9.74
CA MET A 300 -3.26 -8.19 -8.81
C MET A 300 -3.50 -9.70 -8.63
N GLU A 301 -3.41 -10.48 -9.72
CA GLU A 301 -3.46 -11.94 -9.64
C GLU A 301 -2.29 -12.47 -8.80
N GLU A 302 -1.10 -11.91 -8.98
CA GLU A 302 0.08 -12.32 -8.22
C GLU A 302 -0.08 -12.10 -6.71
N ILE A 303 -0.53 -10.91 -6.30
CA ILE A 303 -0.58 -10.52 -4.88
C ILE A 303 -1.89 -10.89 -4.17
N ALA A 304 -3.00 -10.90 -4.89
CA ALA A 304 -4.35 -11.03 -4.34
C ALA A 304 -5.17 -12.17 -4.98
N HIS A 305 -4.61 -12.91 -5.93
CA HIS A 305 -5.17 -14.16 -6.46
C HIS A 305 -6.51 -14.02 -7.20
N PHE A 306 -6.83 -12.83 -7.73
CA PHE A 306 -7.98 -12.61 -8.61
C PHE A 306 -7.66 -11.67 -9.78
N LEU A 307 -8.45 -11.76 -10.85
CA LEU A 307 -8.37 -10.86 -12.00
C LEU A 307 -9.38 -9.72 -11.84
N CYS A 308 -8.90 -8.48 -11.73
CA CYS A 308 -9.76 -7.32 -11.51
C CYS A 308 -10.64 -7.01 -12.74
N LYS A 309 -11.95 -6.86 -12.52
CA LYS A 309 -12.96 -6.51 -13.52
C LYS A 309 -13.69 -5.20 -13.21
N CYS A 310 -13.05 -4.29 -12.47
CA CYS A 310 -13.64 -2.98 -12.15
C CYS A 310 -13.88 -2.13 -13.42
N VAL A 311 -14.61 -1.02 -13.28
CA VAL A 311 -14.96 -0.11 -14.40
C VAL A 311 -13.74 0.28 -15.25
N ARG A 312 -12.61 0.63 -14.61
CA ARG A 312 -11.36 0.97 -15.32
C ARG A 312 -10.75 -0.21 -16.06
N CYS A 313 -10.79 -1.41 -15.48
CA CYS A 313 -10.22 -2.61 -16.12
C CYS A 313 -11.08 -3.11 -17.29
N ARG A 314 -12.40 -2.86 -17.27
CA ARG A 314 -13.32 -3.23 -18.36
C ARG A 314 -13.27 -2.26 -19.54
N ASP A 315 -12.90 -1.01 -19.30
CA ASP A 315 -12.75 -0.01 -20.34
C ASP A 315 -11.38 -0.14 -21.04
N LYS A 316 -11.40 -0.45 -22.34
CA LYS A 316 -10.19 -0.55 -23.17
C LYS A 316 -9.40 0.75 -23.27
N THR A 317 -10.06 1.90 -23.09
CA THR A 317 -9.42 3.22 -23.11
C THR A 317 -8.92 3.65 -21.73
N GLU A 318 -9.25 2.89 -20.68
CA GLU A 318 -8.97 3.22 -19.29
C GLU A 318 -9.48 4.61 -18.89
N LEU A 319 -10.79 4.84 -18.99
CA LEU A 319 -11.43 6.13 -18.70
C LEU A 319 -10.89 7.23 -19.62
N GLU A 320 -10.80 6.92 -20.92
CA GLU A 320 -10.31 7.83 -21.97
C GLU A 320 -8.85 8.32 -21.79
N THR A 321 -8.09 7.70 -20.89
CA THR A 321 -6.70 8.09 -20.64
C THR A 321 -5.73 7.47 -21.62
N PHE A 322 -6.07 6.34 -22.23
CA PHE A 322 -5.23 5.56 -23.15
C PHE A 322 -3.88 5.15 -22.53
N MET A 323 -3.87 4.85 -21.22
CA MET A 323 -2.68 4.51 -20.44
C MET A 323 -1.92 3.28 -20.93
N SER A 324 -2.59 2.37 -21.62
CA SER A 324 -1.96 1.16 -22.19
C SER A 324 -1.75 1.24 -23.70
N ALA A 325 -2.13 2.33 -24.37
CA ALA A 325 -2.27 2.36 -25.81
C ALA A 325 -0.93 2.46 -26.58
N VAL A 326 -0.77 1.61 -27.59
CA VAL A 326 0.43 1.56 -28.46
C VAL A 326 0.08 2.07 -29.85
N LYS A 327 0.94 2.89 -30.45
CA LYS A 327 0.69 3.44 -31.79
C LYS A 327 0.66 2.32 -32.83
N CYS A 328 -0.36 2.32 -33.68
CA CYS A 328 -0.48 1.35 -34.77
C CYS A 328 0.61 1.60 -35.82
N VAL A 329 1.42 0.59 -36.11
CA VAL A 329 2.57 0.70 -37.04
C VAL A 329 2.12 0.80 -38.50
N ASP A 330 0.98 0.22 -38.84
CA ASP A 330 0.45 0.19 -40.21
C ASP A 330 -0.10 1.56 -40.63
N CYS A 331 -1.08 2.06 -39.89
CA CYS A 331 -1.74 3.32 -40.28
C CYS A 331 -1.07 4.57 -39.71
N LYS A 332 -0.33 4.45 -38.60
CA LYS A 332 0.30 5.57 -37.85
C LYS A 332 -0.66 6.70 -37.44
N LYS A 333 -1.96 6.53 -37.64
CA LYS A 333 -3.01 7.52 -37.30
C LYS A 333 -3.55 7.26 -35.90
N ASP A 334 -3.82 6.00 -35.58
CA ASP A 334 -4.53 5.60 -34.36
C ASP A 334 -3.74 4.61 -33.50
N TYR A 335 -4.37 4.09 -32.44
CA TYR A 335 -3.76 3.24 -31.44
C TYR A 335 -4.35 1.82 -31.44
N LEU A 336 -3.51 0.86 -31.07
CA LEU A 336 -3.85 -0.50 -30.73
C LEU A 336 -4.32 -0.52 -29.26
N LEU A 337 -5.46 -1.14 -29.00
CA LEU A 337 -6.04 -1.37 -27.68
C LEU A 337 -6.48 -2.84 -27.54
N PRO A 338 -6.54 -3.41 -26.32
CA PRO A 338 -7.02 -4.78 -26.14
C PRO A 338 -8.48 -4.90 -26.60
N VAL A 339 -8.79 -5.98 -27.32
CA VAL A 339 -10.15 -6.32 -27.76
C VAL A 339 -11.02 -6.66 -26.54
N GLN A 340 -10.49 -7.43 -25.61
CA GLN A 340 -11.10 -7.79 -24.33
C GLN A 340 -10.13 -7.39 -23.19
N PRO A 341 -10.29 -6.20 -22.60
CA PRO A 341 -9.33 -5.63 -21.64
C PRO A 341 -9.06 -6.47 -20.38
N THR A 342 -10.04 -7.29 -19.97
CA THR A 342 -9.93 -8.16 -18.78
C THR A 342 -9.42 -9.57 -19.09
N ASP A 343 -9.16 -9.89 -20.36
CA ASP A 343 -8.51 -11.12 -20.77
C ASP A 343 -7.02 -10.85 -21.01
N ILE A 344 -6.17 -11.46 -20.18
CA ILE A 344 -4.71 -11.31 -20.24
C ILE A 344 -4.09 -11.86 -21.53
N HIS A 345 -4.84 -12.65 -22.30
CA HIS A 345 -4.43 -13.21 -23.58
C HIS A 345 -5.05 -12.48 -24.78
N SER A 346 -5.87 -11.45 -24.55
CA SER A 346 -6.58 -10.74 -25.62
C SER A 346 -5.63 -10.15 -26.65
N ASN A 347 -5.94 -10.35 -27.92
CA ASN A 347 -5.34 -9.59 -29.01
C ASN A 347 -5.68 -8.10 -28.88
N TRP A 348 -4.89 -7.28 -29.56
CA TRP A 348 -4.99 -5.83 -29.59
C TRP A 348 -5.34 -5.36 -30.98
N LYS A 349 -6.36 -4.53 -31.12
CA LYS A 349 -6.88 -4.08 -32.40
C LYS A 349 -6.78 -2.57 -32.54
N CYS A 350 -6.44 -2.12 -33.75
CA CYS A 350 -6.37 -0.72 -34.10
C CYS A 350 -7.77 -0.10 -34.01
N LEU A 351 -7.88 1.05 -33.36
CA LEU A 351 -9.16 1.76 -33.26
C LEU A 351 -9.66 2.31 -34.60
N ASN A 352 -8.75 2.57 -35.54
CA ASN A 352 -9.14 2.94 -36.89
C ASN A 352 -9.74 1.72 -37.61
N SER A 353 -11.06 1.75 -37.78
CA SER A 353 -11.84 0.70 -38.43
C SER A 353 -11.41 0.39 -39.86
N VAL A 354 -10.89 1.39 -40.60
CA VAL A 354 -10.38 1.20 -41.96
C VAL A 354 -9.05 0.45 -41.96
N CYS A 355 -8.22 0.64 -40.93
CA CYS A 355 -6.94 -0.04 -40.81
C CYS A 355 -7.10 -1.52 -40.45
N GLY A 356 -7.96 -1.84 -39.48
CA GLY A 356 -8.26 -3.22 -39.10
C GLY A 356 -7.12 -4.03 -38.47
N ASN A 357 -5.90 -3.48 -38.40
CA ASN A 357 -4.73 -4.18 -37.87
C ASN A 357 -4.98 -4.75 -36.47
N THR A 358 -4.52 -5.99 -36.27
CA THR A 358 -4.63 -6.73 -35.01
C THR A 358 -3.30 -7.38 -34.68
N GLU A 359 -2.82 -7.16 -33.46
CA GLU A 359 -1.56 -7.71 -32.95
C GLU A 359 -1.81 -8.60 -31.73
N SER A 360 -0.94 -9.58 -31.52
CA SER A 360 -1.02 -10.44 -30.35
C SER A 360 -0.54 -9.72 -29.09
N VAL A 361 -1.08 -10.09 -27.93
CA VAL A 361 -0.63 -9.54 -26.63
C VAL A 361 0.89 -9.69 -26.45
N ARG A 362 1.48 -10.81 -26.91
CA ARG A 362 2.91 -11.07 -26.83
C ARG A 362 3.72 -9.98 -27.55
N LYS A 363 3.34 -9.62 -28.77
CA LYS A 363 4.05 -8.57 -29.52
C LYS A 363 3.94 -7.20 -28.85
N ILE A 364 2.76 -6.87 -28.31
CA ILE A 364 2.54 -5.63 -27.56
C ILE A 364 3.42 -5.58 -26.31
N VAL A 365 3.41 -6.66 -25.53
CA VAL A 365 4.21 -6.77 -24.29
C VAL A 365 5.70 -6.69 -24.60
N CYS A 366 6.23 -7.45 -25.58
CA CYS A 366 7.65 -7.37 -25.95
C CYS A 366 8.07 -5.94 -26.29
N LYS A 367 7.28 -5.23 -27.10
CA LYS A 367 7.57 -3.84 -27.49
C LYS A 367 7.57 -2.88 -26.30
N ILE A 368 6.71 -3.10 -25.31
CA ILE A 368 6.66 -2.28 -24.10
C ILE A 368 7.84 -2.62 -23.18
N CYS A 369 8.14 -3.91 -22.97
CA CYS A 369 9.25 -4.38 -22.16
C CYS A 369 10.60 -3.88 -22.68
N GLU A 370 10.83 -3.84 -24.00
CA GLU A 370 12.04 -3.25 -24.58
C GLU A 370 12.29 -1.80 -24.12
N ILE A 371 11.22 -1.01 -23.95
CA ILE A 371 11.31 0.38 -23.48
C ILE A 371 11.51 0.41 -21.96
N GLU A 372 10.78 -0.42 -21.22
CA GLU A 372 10.94 -0.56 -19.76
C GLU A 372 12.36 -0.98 -19.40
N ASP A 373 12.91 -2.01 -20.05
CA ASP A 373 14.27 -2.53 -19.84
C ASP A 373 15.33 -1.46 -20.15
N TYR A 374 15.13 -0.65 -21.20
CA TYR A 374 16.02 0.47 -21.50
C TYR A 374 15.98 1.54 -20.39
N VAL A 375 14.79 1.85 -19.86
CA VAL A 375 14.61 2.82 -18.77
C VAL A 375 15.23 2.29 -17.46
N GLU A 376 15.06 1.01 -17.15
CA GLU A 376 15.71 0.38 -15.99
C GLU A 376 17.23 0.37 -16.16
N GLY A 377 17.75 0.03 -17.35
CA GLY A 377 19.18 0.04 -17.63
C GLY A 377 19.84 1.41 -17.45
N ILE A 378 19.11 2.52 -17.65
CA ILE A 378 19.62 3.87 -17.36
C ILE A 378 19.93 4.03 -15.86
N ARG A 379 19.14 3.41 -14.97
CA ARG A 379 19.34 3.52 -13.51
C ARG A 379 20.65 2.86 -13.05
N ASP A 380 21.11 1.87 -13.80
CA ASP A 380 22.32 1.11 -13.48
C ASP A 380 23.61 1.82 -13.96
N LEU A 381 23.49 2.92 -14.72
CA LEU A 381 24.63 3.63 -15.32
C LEU A 381 25.39 4.56 -14.35
N ASN A 382 25.02 4.63 -13.07
CA ASN A 382 25.63 5.50 -12.06
C ASN A 382 25.85 6.95 -12.55
N LEU A 383 24.84 7.50 -13.21
CA LEU A 383 24.86 8.84 -13.81
C LEU A 383 24.67 9.91 -12.74
N ASN A 384 25.10 11.14 -13.03
CA ASN A 384 24.63 12.27 -12.25
C ASN A 384 23.16 12.60 -12.60
N ILE A 385 22.49 13.38 -11.73
CA ILE A 385 21.06 13.71 -11.86
C ILE A 385 20.75 14.34 -13.23
N ASP A 386 21.62 15.21 -13.75
CA ASP A 386 21.35 15.95 -14.99
C ASP A 386 21.46 15.06 -16.22
N GLU A 387 22.43 14.15 -16.22
CA GLU A 387 22.59 13.13 -17.25
C GLU A 387 21.40 12.16 -17.25
N GLU A 388 21.00 11.66 -16.08
CA GLU A 388 19.87 10.74 -15.94
C GLU A 388 18.56 11.41 -16.41
N VAL A 389 18.27 12.64 -15.95
CA VAL A 389 17.08 13.41 -16.38
C VAL A 389 17.10 13.65 -17.89
N LYS A 390 18.26 13.97 -18.47
CA LYS A 390 18.39 14.18 -19.93
C LYS A 390 18.12 12.89 -20.71
N MET A 391 18.67 11.76 -20.29
CA MET A 391 18.44 10.47 -20.93
C MET A 391 16.98 10.05 -20.84
N LEU A 392 16.39 10.09 -19.65
CA LEU A 392 14.97 9.81 -19.42
C LEU A 392 14.05 10.69 -20.28
N SER A 393 14.31 11.99 -20.32
CA SER A 393 13.57 12.94 -21.15
C SER A 393 13.70 12.64 -22.64
N THR A 394 14.86 12.15 -23.08
CA THR A 394 15.10 11.76 -24.48
C THR A 394 14.29 10.53 -24.85
N VAL A 395 14.25 9.52 -23.98
CA VAL A 395 13.39 8.34 -24.14
C VAL A 395 11.92 8.75 -24.23
N ALA A 396 11.44 9.57 -23.30
CA ALA A 396 10.06 10.03 -23.31
C ALA A 396 9.69 10.74 -24.62
N LYS A 397 10.55 11.63 -25.13
CA LYS A 397 10.34 12.32 -26.42
C LYS A 397 10.36 11.37 -27.62
N LYS A 398 11.23 10.37 -27.63
CA LYS A 398 11.34 9.38 -28.71
C LYS A 398 10.09 8.49 -28.81
N HIS A 399 9.42 8.22 -27.70
CA HIS A 399 8.29 7.28 -27.66
C HIS A 399 6.91 7.95 -27.57
N SER A 400 6.79 9.12 -26.96
CA SER A 400 5.52 9.82 -26.76
C SER A 400 4.88 10.24 -28.08
N GLY A 401 3.66 9.77 -28.35
CA GLY A 401 2.90 10.03 -29.59
C GLY A 401 3.39 9.26 -30.82
N ILE A 402 4.63 8.74 -30.79
CA ILE A 402 5.29 8.04 -31.91
C ILE A 402 5.10 6.53 -31.79
N VAL A 403 5.44 5.98 -30.62
CA VAL A 403 5.39 4.53 -30.33
C VAL A 403 4.28 4.23 -29.33
N LEU A 404 4.14 5.09 -28.33
CA LEU A 404 3.18 4.98 -27.24
C LEU A 404 2.21 6.14 -27.31
N HIS A 405 1.00 5.98 -26.79
CA HIS A 405 0.14 7.14 -26.55
C HIS A 405 0.82 8.13 -25.60
N LYS A 406 0.54 9.43 -25.76
CA LYS A 406 1.18 10.48 -24.96
C LYS A 406 0.96 10.35 -23.45
N ASN A 407 -0.05 9.59 -23.03
CA ASN A 407 -0.35 9.31 -21.63
C ASN A 407 0.10 7.92 -21.17
N HIS A 408 0.77 7.14 -22.01
CA HIS A 408 1.10 5.74 -21.71
C HIS A 408 1.83 5.60 -20.37
N TYR A 409 1.52 4.54 -19.61
CA TYR A 409 2.00 4.39 -18.24
C TYR A 409 3.54 4.42 -18.11
N VAL A 410 4.28 3.87 -19.08
CA VAL A 410 5.75 3.95 -19.11
C VAL A 410 6.24 5.40 -19.13
N LEU A 411 5.55 6.29 -19.85
CA LEU A 411 5.89 7.72 -19.89
C LEU A 411 5.55 8.40 -18.56
N GLN A 412 4.47 7.96 -17.89
CA GLN A 412 4.13 8.40 -16.53
C GLN A 412 5.20 7.96 -15.51
N GLU A 413 5.71 6.73 -15.62
CA GLU A 413 6.81 6.24 -14.78
C GLU A 413 8.10 7.05 -14.99
N ILE A 414 8.44 7.34 -16.25
CA ILE A 414 9.57 8.22 -16.58
C ILE A 414 9.38 9.62 -15.97
N ALA A 415 8.20 10.22 -16.15
CA ALA A 415 7.89 11.54 -15.61
C ALA A 415 7.99 11.58 -14.09
N LEU A 416 7.46 10.56 -13.39
CA LEU A 416 7.55 10.44 -11.94
C LEU A 416 8.99 10.30 -11.47
N LYS A 417 9.81 9.51 -12.16
CA LYS A 417 11.24 9.35 -11.85
C LYS A 417 12.00 10.67 -12.04
N VAL A 418 11.72 11.42 -13.09
CA VAL A 418 12.31 12.76 -13.30
C VAL A 418 11.92 13.71 -12.16
N VAL A 419 10.65 13.74 -11.74
CA VAL A 419 10.21 14.53 -10.58
C VAL A 419 10.99 14.14 -9.32
N GLN A 420 11.12 12.84 -9.05
CA GLN A 420 11.86 12.33 -7.89
C GLN A 420 13.34 12.74 -7.92
N LEU A 421 14.03 12.54 -9.04
CA LEU A 421 15.44 12.91 -9.19
C LEU A 421 15.68 14.41 -8.93
N LEU A 422 14.81 15.27 -9.47
CA LEU A 422 14.94 16.71 -9.30
C LEU A 422 14.68 17.13 -7.84
N VAL A 423 13.63 16.57 -7.20
CA VAL A 423 13.30 16.87 -5.80
C VAL A 423 14.37 16.36 -4.84
N ASP A 424 14.82 15.12 -5.01
CA ASP A 424 15.88 14.50 -4.21
C ASP A 424 17.23 15.19 -4.43
N GLY A 425 17.45 15.71 -5.65
CA GLY A 425 18.56 16.61 -5.99
C GLY A 425 18.50 17.98 -5.34
N GLY A 426 17.46 18.27 -4.53
CA GLY A 426 17.36 19.49 -3.76
C GLY A 426 16.86 20.70 -4.54
N ILE A 427 16.29 20.54 -5.74
CA ILE A 427 15.83 21.69 -6.55
C ILE A 427 14.80 22.58 -5.84
N LEU A 428 14.04 22.00 -4.90
CA LEU A 428 13.05 22.72 -4.09
C LEU A 428 13.64 23.34 -2.81
N ASN A 429 14.87 22.97 -2.44
CA ASN A 429 15.57 23.50 -1.27
C ASN A 429 16.63 24.54 -1.65
N ASP A 430 16.97 24.63 -2.94
CA ASP A 430 17.98 25.57 -3.42
C ASP A 430 17.44 27.01 -3.39
N LYS A 431 18.03 27.81 -2.49
CA LYS A 431 17.74 29.25 -2.38
C LYS A 431 18.59 30.09 -3.32
N GLN A 432 19.57 29.49 -4.01
CA GLN A 432 20.46 30.18 -4.94
C GLN A 432 20.06 29.90 -6.38
N THR A 433 19.91 30.98 -7.14
CA THR A 433 19.33 30.93 -8.48
C THR A 433 20.43 30.90 -9.54
N THR A 434 20.56 29.78 -10.26
CA THR A 434 21.36 29.69 -11.50
C THR A 434 20.43 29.49 -12.70
N PHE A 435 20.87 29.84 -13.92
CA PHE A 435 20.10 29.56 -15.14
C PHE A 435 19.78 28.07 -15.31
N ALA A 436 20.73 27.20 -14.91
CA ALA A 436 20.53 25.75 -14.90
C ALA A 436 19.36 25.33 -13.98
N ASN A 437 19.22 25.97 -12.83
CA ASN A 437 18.12 25.71 -11.89
C ASN A 437 16.77 26.15 -12.47
N SER A 438 16.70 27.24 -13.23
CA SER A 438 15.45 27.67 -13.90
C SER A 438 14.94 26.63 -14.90
N SER A 439 15.83 26.05 -15.72
CA SER A 439 15.45 25.01 -16.70
C SER A 439 14.95 23.73 -16.02
N LYS A 440 15.61 23.29 -14.94
CA LYS A 440 15.18 22.14 -14.14
C LYS A 440 13.81 22.38 -13.49
N LEU A 441 13.55 23.60 -13.04
CA LEU A 441 12.26 23.98 -12.46
C LEU A 441 11.14 23.89 -13.49
N ASP A 442 11.39 24.31 -14.73
CA ASP A 442 10.42 24.18 -15.82
C ASP A 442 10.11 22.73 -16.16
N ILE A 443 11.13 21.87 -16.17
CA ILE A 443 10.93 20.41 -16.33
C ILE A 443 10.06 19.88 -15.19
N LEU A 444 10.38 20.22 -13.93
CA LEU A 444 9.60 19.79 -12.76
C LEU A 444 8.14 20.21 -12.87
N LEU A 445 7.87 21.48 -13.20
CA LEU A 445 6.52 22.02 -13.38
C LEU A 445 5.76 21.27 -14.48
N GLN A 446 6.41 21.04 -15.63
CA GLN A 446 5.81 20.33 -16.75
C GLN A 446 5.46 18.89 -16.37
N GLN A 447 6.36 18.16 -15.72
CA GLN A 447 6.13 16.77 -15.32
C GLN A 447 5.04 16.66 -14.24
N CYS A 448 5.04 17.54 -13.23
CA CYS A 448 3.98 17.56 -12.21
C CYS A 448 2.59 17.80 -12.83
N LYS A 449 2.46 18.77 -13.75
CA LYS A 449 1.20 19.04 -14.46
C LYS A 449 0.75 17.84 -15.31
N TYR A 450 1.69 17.21 -16.01
CA TYR A 450 1.43 16.02 -16.82
C TYR A 450 0.92 14.84 -15.97
N LEU A 451 1.56 14.56 -14.84
CA LEU A 451 1.15 13.50 -13.90
C LEU A 451 -0.22 13.78 -13.27
N LEU A 452 -0.45 15.01 -12.80
CA LEU A 452 -1.71 15.43 -12.18
C LEU A 452 -2.90 15.28 -13.14
N ASN A 453 -2.72 15.64 -14.41
CA ASN A 453 -3.78 15.51 -15.42
C ASN A 453 -4.32 14.09 -15.57
N ILE A 454 -3.49 13.07 -15.35
CA ILE A 454 -3.92 11.66 -15.36
C ILE A 454 -4.38 11.18 -13.99
N ALA A 455 -3.72 11.64 -12.93
CA ALA A 455 -4.07 11.27 -11.56
C ALA A 455 -5.51 11.64 -11.20
N TYR A 456 -5.98 12.82 -11.62
CA TYR A 456 -7.36 13.26 -11.37
C TYR A 456 -8.41 12.37 -12.03
N THR A 457 -8.10 11.80 -13.20
CA THR A 457 -9.02 10.90 -13.90
C THR A 457 -9.02 9.49 -13.31
N LEU A 458 -7.83 8.93 -13.05
CA LEU A 458 -7.71 7.52 -12.68
C LEU A 458 -7.81 7.26 -11.18
N LEU A 459 -7.30 8.20 -10.39
CA LEU A 459 -7.02 8.01 -8.97
C LEU A 459 -7.56 9.15 -8.10
N PRO A 460 -8.84 9.56 -8.25
CA PRO A 460 -9.40 10.65 -7.45
C PRO A 460 -9.32 10.37 -5.94
N ALA A 461 -9.32 9.10 -5.53
CA ALA A 461 -9.14 8.67 -4.15
C ALA A 461 -7.69 8.62 -3.65
N MET A 462 -6.67 8.74 -4.50
CA MET A 462 -5.28 8.75 -4.05
C MET A 462 -4.81 10.16 -3.71
N THR A 463 -5.48 10.74 -2.71
CA THR A 463 -5.25 12.11 -2.23
C THR A 463 -3.79 12.36 -1.83
N GLY A 464 -3.09 11.37 -1.27
CA GLY A 464 -1.67 11.49 -0.92
C GLY A 464 -0.77 11.74 -2.13
N TYR A 465 -0.92 10.95 -3.21
CA TYR A 465 -0.13 11.10 -4.44
C TYR A 465 -0.39 12.45 -5.11
N ILE A 466 -1.68 12.82 -5.25
CA ILE A 466 -2.11 14.11 -5.80
C ILE A 466 -1.55 15.26 -4.95
N SER A 467 -1.76 15.21 -3.64
CA SER A 467 -1.30 16.26 -2.70
C SER A 467 0.21 16.43 -2.72
N THR A 468 1.00 15.35 -2.87
CA THR A 468 2.46 15.44 -3.01
C THR A 468 2.83 16.21 -4.28
N LEU A 469 2.26 15.84 -5.43
CA LEU A 469 2.53 16.51 -6.70
C LEU A 469 2.08 17.98 -6.70
N GLU A 470 0.91 18.28 -6.14
CA GLU A 470 0.44 19.67 -5.96
C GLU A 470 1.35 20.49 -5.06
N THR A 471 1.94 19.86 -4.04
CA THR A 471 2.90 20.53 -3.15
C THR A 471 4.19 20.87 -3.88
N TYR A 472 4.74 19.92 -4.65
CA TYR A 472 5.91 20.18 -5.49
C TYR A 472 5.62 21.26 -6.53
N LEU A 473 4.45 21.21 -7.17
CA LEU A 473 4.02 22.20 -8.15
C LEU A 473 3.98 23.60 -7.54
N ARG A 474 3.26 23.79 -6.42
CA ARG A 474 3.15 25.09 -5.75
C ARG A 474 4.49 25.63 -5.26
N HIS A 475 5.36 24.75 -4.73
CA HIS A 475 6.68 25.17 -4.29
C HIS A 475 7.54 25.63 -5.47
N ALA A 476 7.53 24.88 -6.56
CA ALA A 476 8.24 25.24 -7.78
C ALA A 476 7.73 26.56 -8.39
N GLU A 477 6.41 26.77 -8.43
CA GLU A 477 5.80 28.03 -8.90
C GLU A 477 6.20 29.21 -8.02
N LYS A 478 6.28 29.04 -6.69
CA LYS A 478 6.73 30.07 -5.76
C LYS A 478 8.19 30.46 -6.00
N ILE A 479 9.07 29.46 -6.15
CA ILE A 479 10.48 29.71 -6.48
C ILE A 479 10.55 30.50 -7.79
N LYS A 480 9.83 30.06 -8.84
CA LYS A 480 9.82 30.75 -10.14
C LYS A 480 9.25 32.18 -10.08
N GLY A 481 8.16 32.39 -9.34
CA GLY A 481 7.57 33.71 -9.15
C GLY A 481 8.50 34.69 -8.43
N THR A 482 9.40 34.18 -7.58
CA THR A 482 10.44 34.98 -6.92
C THR A 482 11.59 35.32 -7.88
N ILE A 483 11.70 34.65 -9.03
CA ILE A 483 12.72 34.90 -10.07
C ILE A 483 12.23 35.94 -11.09
N CYS A 484 10.91 36.04 -11.32
CA CYS A 484 10.31 36.97 -12.27
C CYS A 484 10.08 38.39 -11.70
N HIS A 485 10.32 38.59 -10.40
CA HIS A 485 10.34 39.87 -9.70
C HIS A 485 11.77 40.20 -9.29
#